data_AF-A0A844T577-F1
#
_entry.id   AF-A0A844T577-F1
#
_cell.length_a   1.000
_cell.length_b   1.000
_cell.length_c   1.000
_cell.angle_alpha   90.00
_cell.angle_beta   90.00
_cell.angle_gamma   90.00
#
_symmetry.space_group_name_H-M   'P 1'
#
loop_
_entity.id
_entity.type
_entity.pdbx_description
1 polymer ?
#
loop_
_entity_poly.entity_id
_entity_poly.type
_entity_poly.pdbx_seq_one_letter_code
_entity_poly.pdbx_strand_id
1 'polypeptide(L)'
;MDMRLRLKADGRIVELRDGQELPVQPLPVQPLPVQPSPVLPAANAAPGEASSLAVRDLRRRACLTQMEFAAKLGVPVETIRNWEQGKRAPRGPARALLAVIAHAPDTVFQALAKA
;
A
#
# COMPACT_ATOMS: atom_id res chain seq x y z
N MET A 1 -14.66 -4.99 -23.92
CA MET A 1 -13.77 -4.08 -23.14
C MET A 1 -14.69 -3.05 -22.52
N ASP A 2 -15.34 -3.42 -21.43
CA ASP A 2 -16.56 -2.77 -20.97
C ASP A 2 -16.23 -1.81 -19.83
N MET A 3 -16.15 -0.53 -20.19
CA MET A 3 -15.89 0.59 -19.30
C MET A 3 -17.20 0.95 -18.57
N ARG A 4 -17.28 0.68 -17.26
CA ARG A 4 -18.46 1.02 -16.44
C ARG A 4 -18.18 2.21 -15.55
N LEU A 5 -18.75 3.36 -15.93
CA LEU A 5 -18.78 4.57 -15.12
C LEU A 5 -19.82 4.42 -14.00
N ARG A 6 -19.53 4.92 -12.80
CA ARG A 6 -20.51 4.95 -11.70
C ARG A 6 -20.69 6.37 -11.18
N LEU A 7 -21.94 6.82 -11.11
CA LEU A 7 -22.34 8.11 -10.54
C LEU A 7 -22.46 7.97 -9.00
N LYS A 8 -21.80 8.85 -8.25
CA LYS A 8 -21.97 8.94 -6.79
C LYS A 8 -23.10 9.91 -6.44
N ALA A 9 -23.62 9.77 -5.22
CA ALA A 9 -24.77 10.52 -4.70
C ALA A 9 -24.57 12.06 -4.64
N ASP A 10 -23.34 12.55 -4.77
CA ASP A 10 -23.00 13.99 -4.85
C ASP A 10 -23.03 14.53 -6.30
N GLY A 11 -23.56 13.78 -7.26
CA GLY A 11 -23.62 14.18 -8.67
C GLY A 11 -22.33 14.02 -9.47
N ARG A 12 -21.26 13.49 -8.85
CA ARG A 12 -19.95 13.26 -9.51
C ARG A 12 -19.86 11.88 -10.13
N ILE A 13 -19.45 11.82 -11.40
CA ILE A 13 -19.17 10.57 -12.13
C ILE A 13 -17.71 10.22 -11.88
N VAL A 14 -17.42 9.00 -11.40
CA VAL A 14 -16.05 8.52 -11.20
C VAL A 14 -15.68 7.50 -12.28
N GLU A 15 -14.61 7.80 -13.02
CA GLU A 15 -13.90 6.87 -13.89
C GLU A 15 -12.91 6.05 -13.05
N LEU A 16 -12.87 4.73 -13.26
CA LEU A 16 -11.75 3.92 -12.77
C LEU A 16 -10.84 3.61 -13.96
N ARG A 17 -9.81 4.45 -14.13
CA ARG A 17 -8.65 4.20 -15.00
C ARG A 17 -7.41 4.78 -14.32
N ASP A 18 -6.31 4.03 -14.49
CA ASP A 18 -4.99 4.25 -13.91
C ASP A 18 -4.44 5.65 -14.26
N GLY A 19 -4.33 6.53 -13.25
CA GLY A 19 -3.93 7.92 -13.40
C GLY A 19 -2.72 8.26 -12.54
N GLN A 20 -1.51 8.02 -13.05
CA GLN A 20 -0.28 8.51 -12.43
C GLN A 20 0.39 9.52 -13.37
N GLU A 21 0.35 10.80 -13.01
CA GLU A 21 1.16 11.84 -13.64
C GLU A 21 2.09 12.41 -12.56
N LEU A 22 3.41 12.26 -12.74
CA LEU A 22 4.40 12.90 -11.89
C LEU A 22 4.69 14.31 -12.42
N PRO A 23 4.72 15.36 -11.57
CA PRO A 23 5.10 16.69 -12.00
C PRO A 23 6.60 16.74 -12.35
N VAL A 24 6.93 17.09 -13.60
CA VAL A 24 8.31 17.37 -14.01
C VAL A 24 8.64 18.81 -13.61
N GLN A 25 9.24 19.00 -12.43
CA GLN A 25 9.80 20.31 -12.07
C GLN A 25 11.07 20.56 -12.91
N PRO A 26 11.24 21.73 -13.54
CA PRO A 26 12.51 22.07 -14.17
C PRO A 26 13.56 22.25 -13.06
N LEU A 27 14.57 21.38 -13.03
CA LEU A 27 15.69 21.52 -12.10
C LEU A 27 16.46 22.80 -12.46
N PRO A 28 16.69 23.74 -11.53
CA PRO A 28 17.69 24.78 -11.73
C PRO A 28 19.05 24.10 -11.82
N VAL A 29 19.77 24.33 -12.93
CA VAL A 29 21.15 23.88 -13.12
C VAL A 29 22.08 24.62 -12.16
N GLN A 30 22.15 24.15 -10.92
CA GLN A 30 23.18 24.56 -9.97
C GLN A 30 24.46 23.76 -10.28
N PRO A 31 25.64 24.39 -10.33
CA PRO A 31 26.88 23.63 -10.49
C PRO A 31 27.04 22.69 -9.29
N LEU A 32 27.09 21.38 -9.59
CA LEU A 32 27.19 20.33 -8.58
C LEU A 32 28.57 20.45 -7.87
N PRO A 33 28.63 20.60 -6.54
CA PRO A 33 29.88 20.39 -5.83
C PRO A 33 30.29 18.92 -5.98
N VAL A 34 31.52 18.68 -6.43
CA VAL A 34 32.13 17.35 -6.54
C VAL A 34 32.38 16.77 -5.14
N GLN A 35 31.31 16.32 -4.49
CA GLN A 35 31.42 15.60 -3.22
C GLN A 35 31.90 14.17 -3.51
N PRO A 36 32.96 13.67 -2.85
CA PRO A 36 33.36 12.26 -2.99
C PRO A 36 32.18 11.40 -2.53
N SER A 37 31.70 10.53 -3.42
CA SER A 37 30.54 9.68 -3.16
C SER A 37 30.81 8.77 -1.96
N PRO A 38 30.01 8.86 -0.87
CA PRO A 38 30.02 7.79 0.12
C PRO A 38 29.35 6.58 -0.53
N VAL A 39 30.09 5.47 -0.62
CA VAL A 39 29.50 4.16 -0.90
C VAL A 39 28.51 3.84 0.22
N LEU A 40 27.22 4.06 -0.04
CA LEU A 40 26.17 3.66 0.89
C LEU A 40 26.10 2.13 0.87
N PRO A 41 26.31 1.43 2.01
CA PRO A 41 25.99 0.01 2.07
C PRO A 41 24.48 -0.12 1.85
N ALA A 42 24.10 -1.13 1.06
CA ALA A 42 22.73 -1.50 0.79
C ALA A 42 21.91 -1.48 2.09
N ALA A 43 21.13 -0.41 2.26
CA ALA A 43 20.30 -0.25 3.43
C ALA A 43 19.21 -1.33 3.35
N ASN A 44 19.30 -2.29 4.27
CA ASN A 44 18.19 -3.13 4.69
C ASN A 44 16.93 -2.27 4.69
N ALA A 45 15.92 -2.70 3.92
CA ALA A 45 14.59 -2.12 3.98
C ALA A 45 14.10 -2.21 5.43
N ALA A 46 14.22 -1.10 6.15
CA ALA A 46 13.68 -0.99 7.49
C ALA A 46 12.17 -1.31 7.40
N PRO A 47 11.61 -2.14 8.31
CA PRO A 47 10.17 -2.33 8.43
C PRO A 47 9.53 -1.05 9.03
N GLY A 48 9.59 0.03 8.26
CA GLY A 48 9.19 1.37 8.62
C GLY A 48 7.74 1.61 8.27
N GLU A 49 6.91 1.71 9.30
CA GLU A 49 5.56 2.30 9.30
C GLU A 49 4.63 1.81 8.18
N ALA A 50 3.84 0.78 8.51
CA ALA A 50 2.63 0.45 7.78
C ALA A 50 1.64 1.62 7.87
N SER A 51 1.87 2.66 7.08
CA SER A 51 0.95 3.78 6.90
C SER A 51 -0.31 3.27 6.20
N SER A 52 -1.37 4.06 6.25
CA SER A 52 -2.62 3.80 5.51
C SER A 52 -2.40 3.39 4.05
N LEU A 53 -1.38 3.97 3.41
CA LEU A 53 -1.02 3.68 2.02
C LEU A 53 -0.37 2.30 1.87
N ALA A 54 0.38 1.84 2.88
CA ALA A 54 1.06 0.55 2.87
C ALA A 54 0.06 -0.63 2.87
N VAL A 55 -1.03 -0.55 3.64
CA VAL A 55 -2.02 -1.64 3.70
C VAL A 55 -2.74 -1.81 2.36
N ARG A 56 -3.09 -0.69 1.71
CA ARG A 56 -3.74 -0.70 0.40
C ARG A 56 -2.83 -1.25 -0.69
N ASP A 57 -1.56 -0.89 -0.64
CA ASP A 57 -0.56 -1.37 -1.58
C ASP A 57 -0.35 -2.89 -1.45
N LEU A 58 -0.13 -3.35 -0.21
CA LEU A 58 -0.05 -4.77 0.15
C LEU A 58 -1.21 -5.60 -0.40
N ARG A 59 -2.44 -5.13 -0.18
CA ARG A 59 -3.64 -5.81 -0.68
C ARG A 59 -3.67 -5.86 -2.21
N ARG A 60 -3.33 -4.77 -2.88
CA ARG A 60 -3.34 -4.70 -4.35
C ARG A 60 -2.26 -5.60 -4.96
N ARG A 61 -1.07 -5.65 -4.37
CA ARG A 61 0.00 -6.58 -4.76
C ARG A 61 -0.39 -8.04 -4.61
N ALA A 62 -1.23 -8.35 -3.62
CA ALA A 62 -1.83 -9.67 -3.45
C ALA A 62 -3.03 -9.94 -4.39
N CYS A 63 -3.45 -8.96 -5.21
CA CYS A 63 -4.62 -9.05 -6.09
C CYS A 63 -5.93 -9.40 -5.37
N LEU A 64 -6.11 -8.94 -4.13
CA LEU A 64 -7.29 -9.25 -3.31
C LEU A 64 -8.24 -8.04 -3.20
N THR A 65 -9.54 -8.31 -3.12
CA THR A 65 -10.52 -7.31 -2.68
C THR A 65 -10.36 -7.00 -1.19
N GLN A 66 -10.97 -5.89 -0.73
CA GLN A 66 -10.97 -5.56 0.72
C GLN A 66 -11.56 -6.68 1.56
N MET A 67 -12.62 -7.35 1.08
CA MET A 67 -13.28 -8.44 1.78
C MET A 67 -12.40 -9.68 1.86
N GLU A 68 -11.80 -10.10 0.75
CA GLU A 68 -10.91 -11.27 0.74
C GLU A 68 -9.66 -11.05 1.59
N PHE A 69 -9.09 -9.86 1.54
CA PHE A 69 -7.95 -9.50 2.39
C PHE A 69 -8.33 -9.55 3.87
N ALA A 70 -9.47 -8.96 4.23
CA ALA A 70 -9.99 -9.00 5.60
C ALA A 70 -10.23 -10.44 6.08
N ALA A 71 -10.84 -11.28 5.24
CA ALA A 71 -11.08 -12.69 5.52
C ALA A 71 -9.77 -13.46 5.75
N LYS A 72 -8.76 -13.28 4.89
CA LYS A 72 -7.44 -13.92 5.05
C LYS A 72 -6.72 -13.49 6.31
N LEU A 73 -6.91 -12.25 6.76
CA LEU A 73 -6.31 -11.71 7.99
C LEU A 73 -7.12 -12.01 9.25
N GLY A 74 -8.33 -12.58 9.13
CA GLY A 74 -9.21 -12.83 10.28
C GLY A 74 -9.71 -11.54 10.96
N VAL A 75 -9.85 -10.43 10.22
CA VAL A 75 -10.30 -9.15 10.76
C VAL A 75 -11.57 -8.66 10.05
N PRO A 76 -12.41 -7.82 10.70
CA PRO A 76 -13.54 -7.19 10.02
C PRO A 76 -13.10 -6.33 8.82
N VAL A 77 -13.90 -6.34 7.74
CA VAL A 77 -13.63 -5.50 6.56
C VAL A 77 -13.58 -4.00 6.90
N GLU A 78 -14.32 -3.58 7.92
CA GLU A 78 -14.28 -2.21 8.44
C GLU A 78 -12.91 -1.83 9.02
N THR A 79 -12.19 -2.79 9.63
CA THR A 79 -10.82 -2.57 10.11
C THR A 79 -9.88 -2.29 8.96
N ILE A 80 -9.95 -3.08 7.89
CA ILE A 80 -9.17 -2.84 6.66
C ILE A 80 -9.51 -1.48 6.05
N ARG A 81 -10.80 -1.13 5.97
CA ARG A 81 -11.23 0.19 5.46
C ARG A 81 -10.69 1.34 6.31
N ASN A 82 -10.76 1.23 7.64
CA ASN A 82 -10.25 2.25 8.55
C ASN A 82 -8.74 2.42 8.43
N TRP A 83 -8.00 1.33 8.18
CA TRP A 83 -6.57 1.37 7.91
C TRP A 83 -6.26 1.98 6.55
N GLU A 84 -6.89 1.52 5.47
CA GLU A 84 -6.64 2.04 4.12
C GLU A 84 -7.09 3.50 3.93
N GLN A 85 -8.01 3.99 4.77
CA GLN A 85 -8.47 5.40 4.79
C GLN A 85 -7.71 6.27 5.80
N GLY A 86 -6.79 5.70 6.59
CA GLY A 86 -5.98 6.44 7.58
C GLY A 86 -6.75 6.90 8.82
N LYS A 87 -8.01 6.49 8.97
CA LYS A 87 -8.81 6.76 10.19
C LYS A 87 -8.20 6.10 11.43
N ARG A 88 -7.55 4.95 11.25
CA ARG A 88 -6.77 4.26 12.28
C ARG A 88 -5.51 3.67 11.65
N ALA A 89 -4.44 3.57 12.43
CA ALA A 89 -3.23 2.84 12.02
C ALA A 89 -3.24 1.41 12.61
N PRO A 90 -2.69 0.41 11.90
CA PRO A 90 -2.43 -0.90 12.48
C PRO A 90 -1.40 -0.78 13.60
N ARG A 91 -1.64 -1.49 14.72
CA ARG A 91 -0.78 -1.45 15.92
C ARG A 91 -0.50 -2.86 16.44
N GLY A 92 0.58 -2.99 17.20
CA GLY A 92 0.95 -4.23 17.88
C GLY A 92 1.04 -5.42 16.91
N PRO A 93 0.37 -6.55 17.20
CA PRO A 93 0.43 -7.76 16.36
C PRO A 93 0.02 -7.52 14.90
N ALA A 94 -0.97 -6.66 14.65
CA ALA A 94 -1.41 -6.38 13.28
C ALA A 94 -0.32 -5.70 12.44
N ARG A 95 0.47 -4.80 13.05
CA ARG A 95 1.60 -4.17 12.36
C ARG A 95 2.70 -5.19 12.05
N ALA A 96 3.01 -6.08 12.99
CA ALA A 96 3.99 -7.14 12.78
C ALA A 96 3.53 -8.09 11.65
N LEU A 97 2.27 -8.52 11.68
CA LEU A 97 1.70 -9.38 10.64
C LEU A 97 1.77 -8.73 9.25
N LEU A 98 1.39 -7.45 9.13
CA LEU A 98 1.48 -6.72 7.86
C LEU A 98 2.92 -6.57 7.35
N ALA A 99 3.89 -6.41 8.24
CA ALA A 99 5.30 -6.39 7.87
C ALA A 99 5.75 -7.75 7.30
N VAL A 100 5.35 -8.87 7.92
CA VAL A 100 5.67 -10.21 7.40
C VAL A 100 4.99 -10.44 6.05
N ILE A 101 3.72 -10.03 5.88
CA ILE A 101 3.00 -10.12 4.60
C ILE A 101 3.72 -9.31 3.51
N ALA A 102 4.38 -8.20 3.84
CA ALA A 102 5.11 -7.39 2.87
C ALA A 102 6.31 -8.12 2.24
N HIS A 103 6.90 -9.07 2.97
CA HIS A 103 8.03 -9.87 2.53
C HIS A 103 7.60 -11.21 1.93
N ALA A 104 6.63 -11.89 2.54
CA ALA A 104 6.22 -13.25 2.16
C ALA A 104 4.69 -13.44 2.21
N PRO A 105 3.92 -12.81 1.30
CA PRO A 105 2.46 -12.80 1.38
C PRO A 105 1.86 -14.20 1.21
N ASP A 106 2.37 -14.99 0.25
CA ASP A 106 1.85 -16.33 -0.04
C ASP A 106 2.01 -17.28 1.15
N THR A 107 3.20 -17.32 1.75
CA THR A 107 3.50 -18.12 2.95
C THR A 107 2.60 -17.76 4.12
N VAL A 108 2.40 -16.46 4.38
CA VAL A 108 1.53 -16.02 5.48
C VAL A 108 0.08 -16.42 5.22
N PHE A 109 -0.45 -16.20 4.02
CA PHE A 109 -1.83 -16.57 3.70
C PHE A 109 -2.06 -18.08 3.76
N GLN A 110 -1.09 -18.90 3.33
CA GLN A 110 -1.15 -20.35 3.49
C GLN A 110 -1.14 -20.77 4.96
N ALA A 111 -0.34 -20.11 5.80
CA ALA A 111 -0.31 -20.39 7.23
C ALA A 111 -1.64 -20.03 7.91
N LEU A 112 -2.22 -18.87 7.57
CA LEU A 112 -3.50 -18.42 8.11
C LEU A 112 -4.70 -19.27 7.64
N ALA A 113 -4.63 -19.89 6.46
CA ALA A 113 -5.70 -20.75 5.95
C ALA A 113 -5.82 -22.11 6.70
N LYS A 114 -4.82 -22.47 7.51
CA LYS A 114 -4.77 -23.72 8.30
C LYS A 114 -5.08 -23.52 9.78
N ALA A 115 -5.29 -22.28 10.21
CA ALA A 115 -5.63 -21.90 11.59
C ALA A 115 -7.15 -21.84 11.77
#